data_AF-R6FTQ6-F1
#
_entry.id   AF-R6FTQ6-F1
#
_cell.length_a   1.000
_cell.length_b   1.000
_cell.length_c   1.000
_cell.angle_alpha   90.00
_cell.angle_beta   90.00
_cell.angle_gamma   90.00
#
_symmetry.space_group_name_H-M   'P 1'
#
loop_
_entity.id
_entity.type
_entity.pdbx_description
1 polymer ?
#
loop_
_entity_poly.entity_id
_entity_poly.type
_entity_poly.pdbx_seq_one_letter_code
_entity_poly.pdbx_strand_id
1 'polypeptide(L)'
;MRHKLSGIVLLLTLLATPSAMQAQKDRFDKKNADEFVYEQLSKNTGGEDFCKKLILNKQNLADTNEERIKLLPGKSFQINSLRSDVFIDAKTWKPVFDHSYPMESAVNLLMNLAGNCNVTLTQHQYGNVKKTLTMPLHSVFFVLTNEMDTYCNVTQIDKDLIKADLVMHNPKQNIIHLFVVSIPTSELFKNGGNIKAELYANIPQNDIKNIYSKKRK
;
A
#
# COMPACT_ATOMS: atom_id res chain seq x y z
N MET A 1 -8.96 -13.23 -72.58
CA MET A 1 -10.21 -13.34 -71.77
C MET A 1 -9.84 -13.74 -70.36
N ARG A 2 -10.04 -12.83 -69.40
CA ARG A 2 -11.06 -12.94 -68.32
C ARG A 2 -10.69 -14.00 -67.27
N HIS A 3 -10.15 -13.55 -66.13
CA HIS A 3 -10.83 -13.53 -64.81
C HIS A 3 -10.65 -14.85 -64.06
N LYS A 4 -10.62 -14.94 -62.72
CA LYS A 4 -10.43 -14.06 -61.56
C LYS A 4 -10.34 -15.04 -60.38
N LEU A 5 -9.65 -14.63 -59.32
CA LEU A 5 -9.80 -14.96 -57.90
C LEU A 5 -10.66 -16.17 -57.48
N SER A 6 -10.18 -16.94 -56.51
CA SER A 6 -10.61 -16.78 -55.10
C SER A 6 -10.13 -17.95 -54.24
N GLY A 7 -9.72 -17.66 -53.00
CA GLY A 7 -9.36 -18.67 -52.01
C GLY A 7 -8.33 -18.19 -51.00
N ILE A 8 -8.49 -16.97 -50.50
CA ILE A 8 -7.68 -16.41 -49.41
C ILE A 8 -7.93 -17.24 -48.14
N VAL A 9 -6.84 -17.80 -47.62
CA VAL A 9 -6.76 -18.38 -46.28
C VAL A 9 -7.07 -17.28 -45.27
N LEU A 10 -8.14 -17.49 -44.49
CA LEU A 10 -8.52 -16.66 -43.36
C LEU A 10 -7.47 -16.84 -42.25
N LEU A 11 -6.39 -16.06 -42.30
CA LEU A 11 -5.45 -15.98 -41.20
C LEU A 11 -6.10 -15.12 -40.11
N LEU A 12 -6.51 -15.73 -39.01
CA LEU A 12 -6.88 -15.02 -37.79
C LEU A 12 -5.70 -14.13 -37.38
N THR A 13 -5.83 -12.82 -37.60
CA THR A 13 -5.02 -11.83 -36.93
C THR A 13 -5.41 -11.83 -35.46
N LEU A 14 -4.73 -12.66 -34.65
CA LEU A 14 -4.49 -12.29 -33.27
C LEU A 14 -3.80 -10.92 -33.33
N LEU A 15 -4.52 -9.88 -32.92
CA LEU A 15 -3.91 -8.65 -32.45
C LEU A 15 -3.08 -9.04 -31.21
N ALA A 16 -1.85 -9.48 -31.47
CA ALA A 16 -0.80 -9.37 -30.49
C ALA A 16 -0.69 -7.88 -30.20
N THR A 17 -1.31 -7.43 -29.12
CA THR A 17 -0.84 -6.24 -28.42
C THR A 17 0.66 -6.44 -28.30
N PRO A 18 1.51 -5.52 -28.80
CA PRO A 18 2.92 -5.63 -28.52
C PRO A 18 3.02 -5.61 -27.00
N SER A 19 3.35 -6.77 -26.43
CA SER A 19 3.72 -6.85 -25.03
C SER A 19 4.82 -5.81 -24.88
N ALA A 20 4.66 -4.88 -23.94
CA ALA A 20 5.69 -3.96 -23.48
C ALA A 20 6.89 -4.71 -22.82
N MET A 21 7.20 -5.90 -23.32
CA MET A 21 8.17 -6.89 -22.86
C MET A 21 9.15 -7.20 -24.01
N GLN A 22 9.62 -6.20 -24.75
CA GLN A 22 10.86 -6.36 -25.51
C GLN A 22 11.52 -5.03 -25.85
N ALA A 23 11.76 -4.22 -24.81
CA ALA A 23 12.79 -3.19 -24.89
C ALA A 23 13.38 -2.95 -23.50
N GLN A 24 14.65 -3.31 -23.41
CA GLN A 24 15.64 -2.69 -22.56
C GLN A 24 15.65 -3.01 -21.05
N LYS A 25 16.63 -3.86 -20.75
CA LYS A 25 17.48 -3.91 -19.56
C LYS A 25 18.21 -2.57 -19.35
N ASP A 26 17.49 -1.46 -19.40
CA ASP A 26 17.97 -0.11 -19.13
C ASP A 26 17.69 0.24 -17.67
N ARG A 27 18.56 1.08 -17.13
CA ARG A 27 18.43 1.66 -15.80
C ARG A 27 16.99 2.12 -15.57
N PHE A 28 16.35 1.57 -14.54
CA PHE A 28 15.12 2.12 -13.98
C PHE A 28 15.29 3.63 -13.81
N ASP A 29 14.67 4.44 -14.68
CA ASP A 29 14.73 5.90 -14.54
C ASP A 29 13.83 6.29 -13.37
N LYS A 30 14.48 6.43 -12.20
CA LYS A 30 13.82 6.77 -10.94
C LYS A 30 12.98 8.03 -11.05
N LYS A 31 13.43 9.02 -11.82
CA LYS A 31 12.72 10.28 -11.99
C LYS A 31 11.37 10.04 -12.67
N ASN A 32 11.38 9.37 -13.82
CA ASN A 32 10.15 9.08 -14.56
C ASN A 32 9.21 8.16 -13.77
N ALA A 33 9.77 7.18 -13.05
CA ALA A 33 8.95 6.30 -12.23
C ALA A 33 8.27 7.03 -11.06
N ASP A 34 8.96 7.97 -10.41
CA ASP A 34 8.38 8.78 -9.34
C ASP A 34 7.32 9.76 -9.86
N GLU A 35 7.57 10.37 -11.01
CA GLU A 35 6.60 11.23 -11.68
C GLU A 35 5.34 10.43 -12.05
N PHE A 36 5.50 9.22 -12.58
CA PHE A 36 4.39 8.34 -12.91
C PHE A 36 3.52 8.01 -11.68
N VAL A 37 4.13 7.62 -10.56
CA VAL A 37 3.38 7.36 -9.31
C VAL A 37 2.59 8.59 -8.87
N TYR A 38 3.20 9.78 -8.93
CA TYR A 38 2.52 11.02 -8.56
C TYR A 38 1.30 11.30 -9.47
N GLU A 39 1.46 11.12 -10.78
CA GLU A 39 0.38 11.33 -11.74
C GLU A 39 -0.79 10.37 -11.52
N GLN A 40 -0.51 9.09 -11.26
CA GLN A 40 -1.55 8.10 -10.98
C GLN A 40 -2.34 8.46 -9.72
N LEU A 41 -1.65 8.88 -8.65
CA LEU A 41 -2.29 9.34 -7.41
C LEU A 41 -3.11 10.61 -7.65
N SER A 42 -2.56 11.58 -8.38
CA SER A 42 -3.22 12.87 -8.66
C SER A 42 -4.50 12.71 -9.47
N LYS A 43 -4.52 11.78 -10.44
CA LYS A 43 -5.69 11.47 -11.27
C LYS A 43 -6.83 10.81 -10.48
N ASN A 44 -6.55 10.21 -9.33
CA ASN A 44 -7.50 9.44 -8.52
C ASN A 44 -7.80 10.08 -7.16
N THR A 45 -7.63 11.40 -7.04
CA THR A 45 -7.91 12.17 -5.81
C THR A 45 -9.40 12.16 -5.41
N GLY A 46 -10.31 11.88 -6.38
CA GLY A 46 -11.76 11.84 -6.18
C GLY A 46 -12.34 10.50 -5.67
N GLY A 47 -11.50 9.46 -5.54
CA GLY A 47 -11.83 8.21 -4.85
C GLY A 47 -12.69 7.20 -5.60
N GLU A 48 -12.07 6.12 -6.05
CA GLU A 48 -12.77 4.84 -6.17
C GLU A 48 -12.70 4.12 -4.82
N ASP A 49 -13.86 3.75 -4.28
CA ASP A 49 -13.96 3.00 -3.03
C ASP A 49 -13.33 1.61 -3.22
N PHE A 50 -12.09 1.49 -2.75
CA PHE A 50 -11.37 0.24 -2.71
C PHE A 50 -11.22 -0.21 -1.28
N CYS A 51 -11.91 -1.29 -0.91
CA CYS A 51 -11.70 -1.96 0.36
C CYS A 51 -11.25 -3.39 0.08
N LYS A 52 -10.07 -3.76 0.59
CA LYS A 52 -9.54 -5.09 0.40
C LYS A 52 -10.46 -6.09 1.10
N LYS A 53 -11.08 -7.00 0.35
CA LYS A 53 -11.91 -8.05 0.94
C LYS A 53 -11.05 -8.94 1.84
N LEU A 54 -11.31 -8.90 3.14
CA LEU A 54 -10.65 -9.77 4.10
C LEU A 54 -11.30 -11.17 4.06
N ILE A 55 -10.47 -12.19 3.81
CA ILE A 55 -10.88 -13.58 3.92
C ILE A 55 -10.50 -14.06 5.32
N LEU A 56 -11.48 -14.15 6.21
CA LEU A 56 -11.28 -14.58 7.60
C LEU A 56 -11.52 -16.08 7.73
N ASN A 57 -10.49 -16.84 8.11
CA ASN A 57 -10.64 -18.20 8.62
C ASN A 57 -10.39 -18.20 10.13
N LYS A 58 -11.45 -18.41 10.92
CA LYS A 58 -11.40 -18.34 12.39
C LYS A 58 -10.42 -19.34 13.01
N GLN A 59 -10.16 -20.47 12.34
CA GLN A 59 -9.23 -21.50 12.82
C GLN A 59 -7.77 -21.04 12.77
N ASN A 60 -7.47 -20.00 11.99
CA ASN A 60 -6.11 -19.49 11.80
C ASN A 60 -5.81 -18.27 12.69
N LEU A 61 -6.73 -17.92 13.60
CA LEU A 61 -6.55 -16.80 14.50
C LEU A 61 -5.70 -17.22 15.70
N ALA A 62 -4.68 -16.42 16.00
CA ALA A 62 -3.86 -16.56 17.18
C ALA A 62 -4.41 -15.69 18.33
N ASP A 63 -4.15 -16.14 19.55
CA ASP A 63 -4.43 -15.36 20.74
C ASP A 63 -3.45 -14.20 20.88
N THR A 64 -3.93 -13.11 21.49
CA THR A 64 -3.10 -12.00 21.95
C THR A 64 -3.15 -11.93 23.48
N ASN A 65 -2.39 -11.01 24.06
CA ASN A 65 -2.48 -10.76 25.51
C ASN A 65 -3.82 -10.08 25.91
N GLU A 66 -4.59 -9.59 24.94
CA GLU A 66 -5.89 -8.97 25.14
C GLU A 66 -7.01 -9.98 24.83
N GLU A 67 -7.85 -10.32 25.81
CA GLU A 67 -8.90 -11.34 25.64
C GLU A 67 -9.86 -11.04 24.48
N ARG A 68 -10.13 -9.74 24.25
CA ARG A 68 -11.03 -9.27 23.19
C ARG A 68 -10.40 -9.24 21.81
N ILE A 69 -9.07 -9.38 21.70
CA ILE A 69 -8.36 -9.21 20.44
C ILE A 69 -7.74 -10.54 20.01
N LYS A 70 -8.05 -10.93 18.77
CA LYS A 70 -7.36 -12.02 18.06
C LYS A 70 -6.48 -11.45 16.97
N LEU A 71 -5.41 -12.17 16.66
CA LEU A 71 -4.51 -11.84 15.57
C LEU A 71 -4.77 -12.79 14.40
N LEU A 72 -5.02 -12.26 13.21
CA LEU A 72 -4.86 -13.01 11.97
C LEU A 72 -3.40 -12.84 11.52
N PRO A 73 -2.55 -13.87 11.68
CA PRO A 73 -1.13 -13.72 11.39
C PRO A 73 -0.90 -13.58 9.88
N GLY A 74 -0.15 -12.54 9.51
CA GLY A 74 0.37 -12.31 8.18
C GLY A 74 1.83 -12.76 8.05
N LYS A 75 2.49 -12.22 7.02
CA LYS A 75 3.91 -12.42 6.76
C LYS A 75 4.71 -11.23 7.28
N SER A 76 5.96 -11.46 7.66
CA SER A 76 6.92 -10.39 7.90
C SER A 76 7.62 -9.95 6.61
N PHE A 77 8.09 -8.72 6.59
CA PHE A 77 8.86 -8.17 5.48
C PHE A 77 10.17 -7.54 5.98
N GLN A 78 11.30 -8.14 5.59
CA GLN A 78 12.68 -7.81 6.00
C GLN A 78 12.98 -7.87 7.52
N ILE A 79 12.06 -7.41 8.36
CA ILE A 79 12.15 -7.37 9.82
C ILE A 79 10.88 -7.93 10.43
N ASN A 80 10.98 -8.48 11.64
CA ASN A 80 9.85 -9.15 12.28
C ASN A 80 8.69 -8.22 12.65
N SER A 81 8.94 -6.93 12.89
CA SER A 81 7.91 -5.98 13.31
C SER A 81 7.11 -5.40 12.14
N LEU A 82 7.61 -5.49 10.91
CA LEU A 82 6.90 -5.04 9.72
C LEU A 82 6.12 -6.20 9.14
N ARG A 83 4.82 -6.25 9.42
CA ARG A 83 3.98 -7.43 9.19
C ARG A 83 2.69 -7.09 8.47
N SER A 84 2.12 -8.07 7.78
CA SER A 84 0.79 -7.99 7.18
C SER A 84 -0.30 -8.57 8.10
N ASP A 85 -0.09 -8.49 9.41
CA ASP A 85 -1.03 -8.98 10.42
C ASP A 85 -2.29 -8.12 10.44
N VAL A 86 -3.41 -8.71 10.87
CA VAL A 86 -4.70 -8.01 11.05
C VAL A 86 -5.25 -8.32 12.43
N PHE A 87 -5.66 -7.29 13.16
CA PHE A 87 -6.27 -7.46 14.49
C PHE A 87 -7.79 -7.57 14.37
N ILE A 88 -8.38 -8.60 14.97
CA ILE A 88 -9.80 -8.94 14.87
C ILE A 88 -10.45 -8.89 16.25
N ASP A 89 -11.58 -8.20 16.38
CA ASP A 89 -12.38 -8.25 17.61
C ASP A 89 -13.03 -9.64 17.72
N ALA A 90 -12.78 -10.33 18.83
CA ALA A 90 -13.22 -11.71 19.07
C ALA A 90 -14.75 -11.85 19.18
N LYS A 91 -15.46 -10.77 19.52
CA LYS A 91 -16.91 -10.73 19.64
C LYS A 91 -17.56 -10.48 18.29
N THR A 92 -17.07 -9.50 17.54
CA THR A 92 -17.70 -9.07 16.28
C THR A 92 -17.13 -9.77 15.05
N TRP A 93 -15.96 -10.39 15.15
CA TRP A 93 -15.22 -11.00 14.04
C TRP A 93 -14.93 -10.02 12.90
N LYS A 94 -14.72 -8.75 13.25
CA LYS A 94 -14.38 -7.66 12.32
C LYS A 94 -13.01 -7.08 12.70
N PRO A 95 -12.29 -6.45 11.76
CA PRO A 95 -11.12 -5.67 12.08
C PRO A 95 -11.39 -4.69 13.23
N VAL A 96 -10.49 -4.66 14.21
CA VAL A 96 -10.54 -3.76 15.37
C VAL A 96 -10.44 -2.31 14.90
N PHE A 97 -11.34 -1.46 15.41
CA PHE A 97 -11.31 0.00 15.27
C PHE A 97 -12.03 0.64 16.46
N ASP A 98 -11.34 0.69 17.59
CA ASP A 98 -11.89 1.04 18.91
C ASP A 98 -10.88 1.91 19.68
N HIS A 99 -11.37 2.91 20.42
CA HIS A 99 -10.55 3.83 21.21
C HIS A 99 -9.71 3.14 22.28
N SER A 100 -10.15 1.97 22.74
CA SER A 100 -9.46 1.16 23.74
C SER A 100 -8.22 0.46 23.19
N TYR A 101 -8.12 0.35 21.85
CA TYR A 101 -7.09 -0.41 21.13
C TYR A 101 -6.48 0.46 20.00
N PRO A 102 -5.80 1.57 20.33
CA PRO A 102 -5.33 2.54 19.33
C PRO A 102 -4.24 1.99 18.41
N MET A 103 -3.40 1.06 18.90
CA MET A 103 -2.34 0.45 18.09
C MET A 103 -2.94 -0.46 17.01
N GLU A 104 -3.83 -1.36 17.41
CA GLU A 104 -4.54 -2.29 16.55
C GLU A 104 -5.41 -1.55 15.53
N SER A 105 -6.09 -0.49 15.99
CA SER A 105 -6.92 0.37 15.14
C SER A 105 -6.09 1.11 14.09
N ALA A 106 -4.91 1.63 14.47
CA ALA A 106 -4.00 2.29 13.53
C ALA A 106 -3.47 1.30 12.49
N VAL A 107 -3.08 0.08 12.90
CA VAL A 107 -2.66 -0.98 11.97
C VAL A 107 -3.78 -1.29 10.98
N ASN A 108 -4.99 -1.58 11.46
CA ASN A 108 -6.10 -1.94 10.58
C ASN A 108 -6.55 -0.79 9.65
N LEU A 109 -6.47 0.46 10.11
CA LEU A 109 -6.67 1.64 9.26
C LEU A 109 -5.63 1.69 8.14
N LEU A 110 -4.35 1.57 8.49
CA LEU A 110 -3.25 1.64 7.52
C LEU A 110 -3.15 0.41 6.62
N MET A 111 -3.81 -0.68 6.96
CA MET A 111 -4.01 -1.84 6.10
C MET A 111 -5.27 -1.72 5.21
N ASN A 112 -5.99 -0.59 5.31
CA ASN A 112 -7.24 -0.30 4.60
C ASN A 112 -8.33 -1.36 4.84
N LEU A 113 -8.48 -1.76 6.11
CA LEU A 113 -9.44 -2.78 6.57
C LEU A 113 -10.49 -2.24 7.55
N ALA A 114 -10.25 -1.06 8.13
CA ALA A 114 -11.17 -0.43 9.07
C ALA A 114 -11.05 1.09 9.04
N GLY A 115 -12.12 1.77 9.50
CA GLY A 115 -12.17 3.22 9.51
C GLY A 115 -12.10 3.85 8.12
N ASN A 116 -12.03 5.17 8.09
CA ASN A 116 -11.75 5.95 6.89
C ASN A 116 -10.98 7.21 7.27
N CYS A 117 -10.05 7.62 6.41
CA CYS A 117 -9.33 8.87 6.60
C CYS A 117 -8.89 9.42 5.26
N ASN A 118 -8.61 10.72 5.25
CA ASN A 118 -7.82 11.36 4.22
C ASN A 118 -6.35 11.35 4.63
N VAL A 119 -5.48 11.23 3.63
CA VAL A 119 -4.04 11.34 3.81
C VAL A 119 -3.53 12.52 3.01
N THR A 120 -2.87 13.45 3.69
CA THR A 120 -1.99 14.43 3.05
C THR A 120 -0.64 13.75 2.81
N LEU A 121 -0.37 13.47 1.54
CA LEU A 121 0.78 12.72 1.09
C LEU A 121 1.83 13.66 0.49
N THR A 122 3.03 13.66 1.05
CA THR A 122 4.21 14.33 0.48
C THR A 122 5.10 13.28 -0.16
N GLN A 123 5.15 13.24 -1.50
CA GLN A 123 6.04 12.34 -2.22
C GLN A 123 7.42 12.99 -2.40
N HIS A 124 8.46 12.28 -1.98
CA HIS A 124 9.85 12.61 -2.29
C HIS A 124 10.23 11.94 -3.61
N GLN A 125 10.50 12.76 -4.61
CA GLN A 125 10.93 12.31 -5.93
C GLN A 125 12.45 12.47 -6.09
N TYR A 126 13.00 11.78 -7.08
CA TYR A 126 14.39 11.95 -7.48
C TYR A 126 14.77 13.44 -7.67
N GLY A 127 15.98 13.81 -7.25
CA GLY A 127 16.46 15.19 -7.35
C GLY A 127 15.92 16.14 -6.28
N ASN A 128 15.50 15.62 -5.12
CA ASN A 128 14.96 16.39 -3.98
C ASN A 128 13.66 17.15 -4.28
N VAL A 129 12.94 16.76 -5.32
CA VAL A 129 11.63 17.33 -5.63
C VAL A 129 10.60 16.76 -4.66
N LYS A 130 9.76 17.64 -4.11
CA LYS A 130 8.65 17.25 -3.23
C LYS A 130 7.34 17.71 -3.84
N LYS A 131 6.38 16.80 -3.91
CA LYS A 131 5.01 17.12 -4.34
C LYS A 131 4.02 16.65 -3.31
N THR A 132 2.97 17.44 -3.07
CA THR A 132 1.98 17.17 -2.03
C THR A 132 0.60 17.11 -2.64
N LEU A 133 -0.19 16.12 -2.24
CA LEU A 133 -1.60 15.98 -2.56
C LEU A 133 -2.37 15.49 -1.33
N THR A 134 -3.67 15.68 -1.30
CA THR A 134 -4.55 15.10 -0.28
C THR A 134 -5.61 14.26 -0.96
N MET A 135 -5.82 13.04 -0.47
CA MET A 135 -6.81 12.12 -1.01
C MET A 135 -7.26 11.12 0.06
N PRO A 136 -8.40 10.43 -0.12
CA PRO A 136 -8.78 9.33 0.77
C PRO A 136 -7.73 8.21 0.77
N LEU A 137 -7.48 7.60 1.93
CA LEU A 137 -6.50 6.52 2.06
C LEU A 137 -6.85 5.31 1.17
N HIS A 138 -8.13 4.96 1.04
CA HIS A 138 -8.58 3.87 0.17
C HIS A 138 -8.18 4.10 -1.29
N SER A 139 -8.11 5.36 -1.74
CA SER A 139 -7.73 5.71 -3.12
C SER A 139 -6.24 5.48 -3.34
N VAL A 140 -5.39 5.70 -2.32
CA VAL A 140 -3.97 5.31 -2.37
C VAL A 140 -3.85 3.80 -2.58
N PHE A 141 -4.65 3.03 -1.85
CA PHE A 141 -4.68 1.57 -1.99
C PHE A 141 -5.15 1.14 -3.37
N PHE A 142 -6.22 1.72 -3.90
CA PHE A 142 -6.71 1.46 -5.25
C PHE A 142 -5.61 1.64 -6.30
N VAL A 143 -4.88 2.76 -6.23
CA VAL A 143 -3.85 3.11 -7.20
C VAL A 143 -2.60 2.24 -7.08
N LEU A 144 -2.15 1.95 -5.86
CA LEU A 144 -0.81 1.40 -5.63
C LEU A 144 -0.78 -0.08 -5.24
N THR A 145 -1.88 -0.66 -4.77
CA THR A 145 -1.84 -2.04 -4.24
C THR A 145 -2.16 -3.13 -5.25
N ASN A 146 -2.40 -2.78 -6.52
CA ASN A 146 -2.53 -3.80 -7.55
C ASN A 146 -1.25 -4.64 -7.63
N GLU A 147 -1.37 -5.94 -7.35
CA GLU A 147 -0.25 -6.88 -7.25
C GLU A 147 0.81 -6.56 -6.17
N MET A 148 0.48 -5.78 -5.15
CA MET A 148 1.40 -5.51 -4.02
C MET A 148 0.93 -6.14 -2.71
N ASP A 149 1.89 -6.65 -1.96
CA ASP A 149 1.72 -7.02 -0.56
C ASP A 149 1.86 -5.79 0.33
N THR A 150 1.04 -5.66 1.37
CA THR A 150 1.07 -4.52 2.29
C THR A 150 1.53 -4.99 3.67
N TYR A 151 2.41 -4.21 4.30
CA TYR A 151 2.95 -4.47 5.63
C TYR A 151 2.94 -3.18 6.45
N CYS A 152 2.63 -3.27 7.74
CA CYS A 152 2.58 -2.13 8.64
C CYS A 152 3.39 -2.41 9.91
N ASN A 153 4.00 -1.36 10.45
CA ASN A 153 4.61 -1.37 11.77
C ASN A 153 4.30 -0.05 12.48
N VAL A 154 3.60 -0.08 13.61
CA VAL A 154 3.46 1.09 14.47
C VAL A 154 4.73 1.23 15.30
N THR A 155 5.51 2.28 15.05
CA THR A 155 6.84 2.49 15.63
C THR A 155 6.82 3.30 16.91
N GLN A 156 5.78 4.12 17.11
CA GLN A 156 5.62 4.96 18.29
C GLN A 156 4.14 5.27 18.51
N ILE A 157 3.71 5.24 19.77
CA ILE A 157 2.43 5.79 20.22
C ILE A 157 2.72 6.69 21.42
N ASP A 158 2.30 7.94 21.32
CA ASP A 158 2.22 8.85 22.45
C ASP A 158 0.83 9.47 22.52
N LYS A 159 0.64 10.42 23.45
CA LYS A 159 -0.68 11.02 23.73
C LYS A 159 -1.26 11.74 22.51
N ASP A 160 -0.43 12.36 21.69
CA ASP A 160 -0.86 13.28 20.64
C ASP A 160 -0.64 12.71 19.24
N LEU A 161 0.25 11.73 19.10
CA LEU A 161 0.71 11.22 17.82
C LEU A 161 0.99 9.72 17.83
N ILE A 162 0.55 9.06 16.76
CA ILE A 162 0.94 7.71 16.39
C ILE A 162 1.83 7.80 15.15
N LYS A 163 2.97 7.10 15.16
CA LYS A 163 3.86 6.96 14.01
C LYS A 163 3.88 5.51 13.54
N ALA A 164 3.87 5.34 12.24
CA ALA A 164 3.91 4.02 11.63
C ALA A 164 4.70 4.04 10.32
N ASP A 165 5.27 2.89 9.99
CA ASP A 165 5.80 2.61 8.66
C ASP A 165 4.79 1.72 7.94
N LEU A 166 4.39 2.12 6.72
CA LEU A 166 3.57 1.32 5.82
C LEU A 166 4.40 1.03 4.57
N VAL A 167 4.47 -0.25 4.19
CA VAL A 167 5.21 -0.72 3.03
C VAL A 167 4.27 -1.45 2.08
N MET A 168 4.28 -1.04 0.82
CA MET A 168 3.67 -1.79 -0.27
C MET A 168 4.79 -2.37 -1.14
N HIS A 169 4.81 -3.69 -1.30
CA HIS A 169 5.88 -4.42 -1.98
C HIS A 169 5.34 -5.17 -3.19
N ASN A 170 5.92 -4.93 -4.35
CA ASN A 170 5.69 -5.74 -5.55
C ASN A 170 6.75 -6.86 -5.62
N PRO A 171 6.38 -8.13 -5.36
CA PRO A 171 7.34 -9.23 -5.35
C PRO A 171 7.88 -9.59 -6.74
N LYS A 172 7.13 -9.29 -7.82
CA LYS A 172 7.58 -9.57 -9.20
C LYS A 172 8.70 -8.63 -9.63
N GLN A 173 8.58 -7.35 -9.26
CA GLN A 173 9.53 -6.30 -9.62
C GLN A 173 10.59 -6.06 -8.55
N ASN A 174 10.40 -6.61 -7.34
CA ASN A 174 11.26 -6.42 -6.17
C ASN A 174 11.44 -4.93 -5.81
N ILE A 175 10.33 -4.19 -5.86
CA ILE A 175 10.25 -2.74 -5.61
C ILE A 175 9.28 -2.50 -4.46
N ILE A 176 9.56 -1.50 -3.63
CA ILE A 176 8.63 -1.04 -2.59
C ILE A 176 8.19 0.42 -2.77
N HIS A 177 7.07 0.73 -2.16
CA HIS A 177 6.66 2.07 -1.76
C HIS A 177 6.67 2.11 -0.23
N LEU A 178 7.47 3.02 0.33
CA LEU A 178 7.55 3.25 1.76
C LEU A 178 6.79 4.53 2.12
N PHE A 179 5.92 4.41 3.09
CA PHE A 179 5.20 5.52 3.70
C PHE A 179 5.65 5.66 5.16
N VAL A 180 6.11 6.85 5.52
CA VAL A 180 6.33 7.21 6.93
C VAL A 180 5.12 8.02 7.38
N VAL A 181 4.29 7.42 8.21
CA VAL A 181 2.96 7.91 8.55
C VAL A 181 2.95 8.57 9.92
N SER A 182 2.22 9.67 10.02
CA SER A 182 1.94 10.41 11.25
C SER A 182 0.44 10.62 11.39
N ILE A 183 -0.15 10.02 12.43
CA ILE A 183 -1.57 10.06 12.72
C ILE A 183 -1.74 10.85 14.02
N PRO A 184 -2.30 12.07 14.00
CA PRO A 184 -2.72 12.72 15.23
C PRO A 184 -3.74 11.82 15.95
N THR A 185 -3.55 11.56 17.24
CA THR A 185 -4.45 10.66 17.98
C THR A 185 -5.91 11.14 17.95
N SER A 186 -6.10 12.47 17.91
CA SER A 186 -7.41 13.10 17.75
C SER A 186 -8.08 12.85 16.40
N GLU A 187 -7.33 12.43 15.38
CA GLU A 187 -7.84 12.20 14.02
C GLU A 187 -8.11 10.72 13.73
N LEU A 188 -7.48 9.79 14.47
CA LEU A 188 -7.55 8.35 14.18
C LEU A 188 -8.98 7.83 14.07
N PHE A 189 -9.88 8.24 14.97
CA PHE A 189 -11.26 7.74 15.03
C PHE A 189 -12.30 8.71 14.46
N LYS A 190 -11.87 9.83 13.87
CA LYS A 190 -12.79 10.75 13.21
C LYS A 190 -13.19 10.18 11.85
N ASN A 191 -14.49 10.21 11.56
CA ASN A 191 -14.99 9.89 10.22
C ASN A 191 -14.41 10.90 9.21
N GLY A 192 -13.56 10.43 8.30
CA GLY A 192 -12.82 11.31 7.38
C GLY A 192 -11.73 12.14 8.06
N GLY A 193 -11.15 11.63 9.16
CA GLY A 193 -10.01 12.26 9.84
C GLY A 193 -8.81 12.46 8.89
N ASN A 194 -7.88 13.33 9.26
CA ASN A 194 -6.73 13.68 8.41
C ASN A 194 -5.41 13.20 8.99
N ILE A 195 -4.70 12.37 8.23
CA ILE A 195 -3.36 11.88 8.56
C ILE A 195 -2.32 12.43 7.59
N LYS A 196 -1.04 12.33 7.94
CA LYS A 196 0.08 12.74 7.07
C LYS A 196 0.95 11.56 6.74
N ALA A 197 1.48 11.51 5.52
CA ALA A 197 2.45 10.52 5.12
C ALA A 197 3.53 11.10 4.21
N GLU A 198 4.77 10.70 4.44
CA GLU A 198 5.89 10.92 3.52
C GLU A 198 6.04 9.67 2.64
N LEU A 199 5.92 9.80 1.32
CA LEU A 199 6.04 8.70 0.37
C LEU A 199 7.42 8.71 -0.31
N TYR A 200 8.10 7.58 -0.18
CA TYR A 200 9.27 7.22 -0.97
C TYR A 200 8.88 6.07 -1.91
N ALA A 201 8.51 6.44 -3.14
CA ALA A 201 8.06 5.46 -4.13
C ALA A 201 9.24 4.77 -4.81
N ASN A 202 8.93 3.65 -5.47
CA ASN A 202 9.83 2.96 -6.38
C ASN A 202 11.24 2.65 -5.85
N ILE A 203 11.36 2.20 -4.60
CA ILE A 203 12.65 1.85 -4.01
C ILE A 203 12.98 0.40 -4.39
N PRO A 204 14.06 0.13 -5.15
CA PRO A 204 14.51 -1.24 -5.37
C PRO A 204 14.94 -1.86 -4.05
N GLN A 205 14.46 -3.07 -3.76
CA GLN A 205 14.80 -3.79 -2.53
C GLN A 205 16.31 -3.98 -2.34
N ASN A 206 17.04 -4.24 -3.43
CA ASN A 206 18.49 -4.42 -3.40
C ASN A 206 19.25 -3.17 -2.92
N ASP A 207 18.62 -1.99 -2.97
CA ASP A 207 19.23 -0.72 -2.54
C ASP A 207 18.95 -0.42 -1.05
N ILE A 208 18.06 -1.20 -0.40
CA ILE A 208 17.71 -1.02 1.00
C ILE A 208 18.74 -1.75 1.87
N LYS A 209 19.73 -1.00 2.35
CA LYS A 209 20.72 -1.54 3.30
C LYS A 209 20.17 -1.73 4.72
N ASN A 210 19.11 -1.01 5.09
CA ASN A 210 18.31 -1.16 6.31
C ASN A 210 17.15 -0.14 6.27
N ILE A 211 15.91 -0.55 6.53
CA ILE A 211 14.74 0.36 6.59
C ILE A 211 14.86 1.35 7.76
N TYR A 212 15.65 1.03 8.79
CA TYR A 212 15.95 1.95 9.89
C TYR A 212 17.30 2.65 9.71
N SER A 213 17.26 3.92 9.30
CA SER A 213 18.38 4.85 9.43
C SER A 213 18.32 5.58 10.78
N LYS A 214 18.45 4.84 11.89
CA LYS A 214 18.89 5.44 13.16
C LYS A 214 20.03 4.63 13.72
N LYS A 215 21.25 5.17 13.57
CA LYS A 215 22.33 4.89 14.52
C LYS A 215 21.79 5.28 15.89
N ARG A 216 21.61 4.29 16.78
CA ARG A 216 21.55 4.54 18.21
C ARG A 216 22.80 5.36 18.56
N LYS A 217 22.61 6.60 19.01
CA LYS A 217 23.58 7.27 19.86
C LYS A 217 23.40 6.73 21.26
#